data_AF-A0A7W6US62-F1
#
_entry.id   AF-A0A7W6US62-F1
#
_cell.length_a   1.000
_cell.length_b   1.000
_cell.length_c   1.000
_cell.angle_alpha   90.00
_cell.angle_beta   90.00
_cell.angle_gamma   90.00
#
_symmetry.space_group_name_H-M   'P 1'
#
loop_
_entity.id
_entity.type
_entity.pdbx_description
1 polymer ?
#
loop_
_entity_poly.entity_id
_entity_poly.type
_entity_poly.pdbx_seq_one_letter_code
_entity_poly.pdbx_strand_id
1 'polypeptide(L)'
;MLDASYQRGLPNRHRVECHATIGKKMTDAPENEALFNITGHYVQELKAVLQSESIVEGTDYENSAFNEKRRAEGLHLLRFHKTGTAAQATQIWEKHMTARAHR
;
A
#
# COMPACT_ATOMS: atom_id res chain seq x y z
N MET A 1 -22.87 -41.12 39.53
CA MET A 1 -21.61 -41.82 39.84
C MET A 1 -21.15 -42.52 38.57
N LEU A 2 -20.00 -42.08 38.03
CA LEU A 2 -18.99 -42.79 37.20
C LEU A 2 -19.50 -43.53 35.93
N ASP A 3 -18.89 -43.50 34.75
CA ASP A 3 -17.46 -43.41 34.41
C ASP A 3 -17.36 -43.13 32.89
N ALA A 4 -16.88 -41.96 32.48
CA ALA A 4 -15.65 -41.79 31.69
C ALA A 4 -14.95 -43.09 31.24
N SER A 5 -14.88 -43.33 29.92
CA SER A 5 -13.66 -43.77 29.20
C SER A 5 -14.03 -44.49 27.90
N TYR A 6 -13.60 -43.97 26.74
CA TYR A 6 -12.69 -44.74 25.87
C TYR A 6 -12.03 -43.83 24.82
N GLN A 7 -10.70 -43.88 24.81
CA GLN A 7 -9.80 -43.08 23.99
C GLN A 7 -9.45 -43.76 22.65
N ARG A 8 -8.86 -42.93 21.78
CA ARG A 8 -7.75 -43.20 20.85
C ARG A 8 -8.08 -43.68 19.42
N GLY A 9 -7.70 -42.82 18.47
CA GLY A 9 -7.50 -43.17 17.05
C GLY A 9 -7.03 -41.95 16.23
N LEU A 10 -5.78 -41.50 16.41
CA LEU A 10 -5.03 -40.73 15.39
C LEU A 10 -4.48 -41.74 14.36
N PRO A 11 -4.42 -41.44 13.04
CA PRO A 11 -3.32 -40.58 12.54
C PRO A 11 -3.58 -39.74 11.27
N ASN A 12 -2.83 -38.63 11.20
CA ASN A 12 -2.25 -37.96 10.02
C ASN A 12 -3.10 -37.22 8.95
N ARG A 13 -2.55 -36.05 8.56
CA ARG A 13 -2.89 -35.13 7.45
C ARG A 13 -4.09 -34.18 7.61
N HIS A 14 -3.85 -33.05 8.28
CA HIS A 14 -3.41 -31.83 7.60
C HIS A 14 -2.74 -30.91 8.61
N ARG A 15 -1.42 -30.79 8.48
CA ARG A 15 -0.65 -29.69 9.05
C ARG A 15 -1.07 -28.43 8.30
N VAL A 16 -1.71 -27.49 9.00
CA VAL A 16 -1.42 -26.07 8.79
C VAL A 16 -0.92 -25.53 10.12
N GLU A 17 0.29 -25.96 10.43
CA GLU A 17 1.19 -25.13 11.19
C GLU A 17 1.57 -23.97 10.27
N CYS A 18 1.12 -22.77 10.59
CA CYS A 18 1.85 -21.56 10.23
C CYS A 18 2.11 -20.78 11.52
N HIS A 19 3.05 -21.30 12.32
CA HIS A 19 4.07 -20.41 12.84
C HIS A 19 4.75 -19.72 11.66
N ALA A 20 4.61 -18.40 11.59
CA ALA A 20 5.65 -17.45 11.15
C ALA A 20 5.02 -16.06 11.27
N THR A 21 5.35 -15.23 12.27
CA THR A 21 6.49 -14.30 12.18
C THR A 21 6.99 -14.10 10.75
N ILE A 22 6.21 -13.41 9.91
CA ILE A 22 6.70 -12.86 8.63
C ILE A 22 6.30 -11.40 8.58
N GLY A 23 7.32 -10.56 8.72
CA GLY A 23 7.19 -9.17 9.09
C GLY A 23 6.47 -8.30 8.05
N LYS A 24 5.78 -7.28 8.55
CA LYS A 24 5.95 -5.99 7.91
C LYS A 24 7.37 -5.55 8.24
N LYS A 25 8.23 -5.79 7.26
CA LYS A 25 9.59 -5.28 7.16
C LYS A 25 9.72 -3.97 7.93
N MET A 26 10.68 -3.94 8.85
CA MET A 26 11.44 -2.72 9.10
C MET A 26 12.18 -2.37 7.79
N THR A 27 11.45 -1.88 6.80
CA THR A 27 11.84 -1.32 5.48
C THR A 27 10.60 -1.18 4.61
N ASP A 28 9.54 -0.58 5.14
CA ASP A 28 8.38 -0.22 4.33
C ASP A 28 8.14 1.25 4.62
N ALA A 29 8.01 2.08 3.58
CA ALA A 29 7.70 3.47 3.74
C ALA A 29 6.54 3.61 4.74
N PRO A 30 6.57 4.59 5.65
CA PRO A 30 5.53 4.75 6.67
C PRO A 30 4.15 4.66 6.00
N GLU A 31 3.18 4.00 6.65
CA GLU A 31 1.91 3.56 6.02
C GLU A 31 1.06 4.69 5.42
N ASN A 32 1.51 5.92 5.64
CA ASN A 32 0.98 7.15 5.13
C ASN A 32 1.88 7.80 4.06
N GLU A 33 2.83 7.09 3.47
CA GLU A 33 3.67 7.57 2.38
C GLU A 33 3.46 6.69 1.14
N ALA A 34 3.26 7.32 -0.02
CA ALA A 34 3.17 6.62 -1.30
C ALA A 34 4.18 7.19 -2.28
N LEU A 35 4.99 6.29 -2.85
CA LEU A 35 5.99 6.62 -3.85
C LEU A 35 5.44 6.28 -5.25
N PHE A 36 5.33 7.30 -6.07
CA PHE A 36 4.85 7.19 -7.44
C PHE A 36 6.03 7.26 -8.40
N ASN A 37 6.13 6.29 -9.31
CA ASN A 37 7.11 6.32 -10.39
C ASN A 37 6.56 7.15 -11.55
N ILE A 38 6.71 8.47 -11.45
CA ILE A 38 6.16 9.44 -12.40
C ILE A 38 7.19 10.53 -12.75
N THR A 39 7.36 10.74 -14.05
CA THR A 39 8.14 11.87 -14.58
C THR A 39 7.42 13.20 -14.34
N GLY A 40 8.17 14.30 -14.34
CA GLY A 40 7.68 15.61 -13.89
C GLY A 40 6.38 16.10 -14.52
N HIS A 41 6.07 15.70 -15.76
CA HIS A 41 4.82 16.05 -16.42
C HIS A 41 3.59 15.31 -15.87
N TYR A 42 3.76 14.09 -15.36
CA TYR A 42 2.68 13.32 -14.75
C TYR A 42 2.37 13.76 -13.31
N VAL A 43 3.18 14.64 -12.70
CA VAL A 43 2.93 15.15 -11.34
C VAL A 43 1.65 15.96 -11.28
N GLN A 44 1.41 16.84 -12.25
CA GLN A 44 0.16 17.61 -12.31
C GLN A 44 -1.04 16.71 -12.58
N GLU A 45 -0.88 15.69 -13.43
CA GLU A 45 -1.92 14.72 -13.71
C GLU A 45 -2.27 13.87 -12.48
N LEU A 46 -1.26 13.38 -11.74
CA LEU A 46 -1.44 12.68 -10.47
C LEU A 46 -2.28 13.52 -9.51
N LYS A 47 -1.91 14.79 -9.29
CA LYS A 47 -2.66 15.70 -8.41
C LYS A 47 -4.12 15.86 -8.85
N ALA A 48 -4.35 16.03 -10.15
CA ALA A 48 -5.71 16.16 -10.69
C ALA A 48 -6.54 14.88 -10.51
N VAL A 49 -5.94 13.71 -10.73
CA VAL A 49 -6.58 12.40 -10.53
C VAL A 49 -6.92 12.19 -9.05
N LEU A 50 -6.00 12.48 -8.13
CA LEU A 50 -6.26 12.38 -6.69
C LEU A 50 -7.36 13.34 -6.25
N GLN A 51 -7.34 14.58 -6.74
CA GLN A 51 -8.38 15.57 -6.45
C GLN A 51 -9.76 15.12 -6.96
N SER A 52 -9.83 14.47 -8.12
CA SER A 52 -11.08 13.91 -8.64
C SER A 52 -11.67 12.84 -7.72
N GLU A 53 -10.83 12.11 -6.99
CA GLU A 53 -11.23 11.09 -6.02
C GLU A 53 -11.35 11.66 -4.59
N SER A 54 -11.44 12.99 -4.45
CA SER A 54 -11.56 13.71 -3.17
C SER A 54 -10.35 13.58 -2.23
N ILE A 55 -9.16 13.30 -2.77
CA ILE A 55 -7.90 13.30 -2.02
C ILE A 55 -7.17 14.62 -2.32
N VAL A 56 -7.15 15.54 -1.36
CA VAL A 56 -6.73 16.95 -1.59
C VAL A 56 -5.35 17.26 -0.99
N GLU A 57 -4.50 17.94 -1.75
CA GLU A 57 -3.19 18.44 -1.28
C GLU A 57 -3.35 19.49 -0.17
N GLY A 58 -2.55 19.38 0.89
CA GLY A 58 -2.61 20.22 2.10
C GLY A 58 -3.71 19.83 3.10
N THR A 59 -4.64 18.93 2.72
CA THR A 59 -5.70 18.44 3.61
C THR A 59 -5.54 16.96 3.91
N ASP A 60 -5.40 16.12 2.87
CA ASP A 60 -5.26 14.67 3.00
C ASP A 60 -3.82 14.20 2.79
N TYR A 61 -3.01 14.97 2.05
CA TYR A 61 -1.59 14.71 1.89
C TYR A 61 -0.77 15.97 1.64
N GLU A 62 0.53 15.90 1.92
CA GLU A 62 1.53 16.88 1.56
C GLU A 62 2.53 16.30 0.57
N ASN A 63 3.11 17.17 -0.24
CA ASN A 63 4.23 16.79 -1.08
C ASN A 63 5.48 16.59 -0.20
N SER A 64 6.18 15.47 -0.37
CA SER A 64 7.42 15.27 0.37
C SER A 64 8.46 16.33 -0.05
N ALA A 65 9.37 16.65 0.87
CA ALA A 65 10.46 17.56 0.58
C ALA A 65 11.18 17.19 -0.72
N PHE A 66 11.50 18.20 -1.51
CA PHE A 66 12.24 18.04 -2.75
C PHE A 66 13.51 17.24 -2.50
N ASN A 67 13.72 16.19 -3.30
CA ASN A 67 14.92 15.36 -3.23
C ASN A 67 15.44 15.15 -4.65
N GLU A 68 16.63 15.67 -4.92
CA GLU A 68 17.24 15.67 -6.24
C GLU A 68 17.43 14.25 -6.81
N LYS A 69 17.83 13.30 -5.97
CA LYS A 69 17.99 11.89 -6.36
C LYS A 69 16.65 11.30 -6.81
N ARG A 70 15.59 11.47 -6.02
CA ARG A 70 14.23 11.01 -6.40
C ARG A 70 13.75 11.67 -7.68
N ARG A 71 14.01 12.96 -7.86
CA ARG A 71 13.65 13.67 -9.08
C ARG A 71 14.37 13.08 -10.31
N ALA A 72 15.66 12.80 -10.19
CA ALA A 72 16.45 12.19 -11.26
C ALA A 72 15.95 10.79 -11.62
N GLU A 73 15.47 10.04 -10.63
CA GLU A 73 14.85 8.72 -10.82
C GLU A 73 13.38 8.78 -11.28
N GLY A 74 12.78 9.98 -11.41
CA GLY A 74 11.35 10.11 -11.76
C GLY A 74 10.43 9.60 -10.64
N LEU A 75 10.86 9.69 -9.39
CA LEU A 75 10.11 9.25 -8.23
C LEU A 75 9.50 10.44 -7.49
N HIS A 76 8.20 10.38 -7.23
CA HIS A 76 7.45 11.39 -6.50
C HIS A 76 6.88 10.80 -5.22
N LEU A 77 7.30 11.31 -4.07
CA LEU A 77 6.79 10.84 -2.78
C LEU A 77 5.72 11.80 -2.25
N LEU A 78 4.54 11.26 -1.96
CA LEU A 78 3.47 11.96 -1.26
C LEU A 78 3.33 11.43 0.16
N ARG A 79 3.09 12.32 1.11
CA ARG A 79 2.91 11.99 2.52
C ARG A 79 1.50 12.35 2.96
N PHE A 80 0.68 11.33 3.17
CA PHE A 80 -0.70 11.40 3.61
C PHE A 80 -0.80 11.63 5.11
N HIS A 81 -1.88 12.29 5.54
CA HIS A 81 -2.17 12.52 6.95
C HIS A 81 -2.91 11.33 7.58
N LYS A 82 -3.67 10.58 6.77
CA LYS A 82 -4.45 9.40 7.19
C LYS A 82 -3.78 8.12 6.73
N THR A 83 -3.78 7.11 7.60
CA THR A 83 -3.34 5.76 7.26
C THR A 83 -4.30 5.14 6.25
N GLY A 84 -3.77 4.40 5.27
CA GLY A 84 -4.57 3.77 4.21
C GLY A 84 -4.85 4.67 3.00
N THR A 85 -4.85 5.99 3.14
CA THR A 85 -5.03 6.92 2.00
C THR A 85 -3.87 6.83 1.01
N ALA A 86 -2.66 6.54 1.49
CA ALA A 86 -1.50 6.25 0.65
C ALA A 86 -1.75 5.06 -0.30
N ALA A 87 -2.29 3.96 0.23
CA ALA A 87 -2.62 2.78 -0.57
C ALA A 87 -3.76 3.05 -1.56
N GLN A 88 -4.78 3.81 -1.13
CA GLN A 88 -5.87 4.23 -2.02
C GLN A 88 -5.36 5.09 -3.17
N ALA A 89 -4.51 6.08 -2.89
CA ALA A 89 -3.91 6.95 -3.89
C ALA A 89 -3.08 6.17 -4.92
N THR A 90 -2.30 5.18 -4.47
CA THR A 90 -1.59 4.26 -5.36
C THR A 90 -2.54 3.50 -6.28
N GLN A 91 -3.60 2.89 -5.74
CA GLN A 91 -4.57 2.13 -6.53
C GLN A 91 -5.31 3.00 -7.55
N ILE A 92 -5.70 4.21 -7.14
CA ILE A 92 -6.34 5.21 -8.02
C ILE A 92 -5.40 5.53 -9.20
N TRP A 93 -4.13 5.79 -8.91
CA TRP A 93 -3.14 6.10 -9.94
C TRP A 93 -2.88 4.93 -10.89
N GLU A 94 -2.71 3.71 -10.36
CA GLU A 94 -2.52 2.50 -11.18
C GLU A 94 -3.71 2.22 -12.10
N LYS A 95 -4.94 2.41 -11.58
CA LYS A 95 -6.17 2.29 -12.36
C LYS A 95 -6.23 3.31 -13.49
N HIS A 96 -5.86 4.57 -13.21
CA HIS A 96 -5.78 5.63 -14.20
C HIS A 96 -4.74 5.31 -15.30
N MET A 97 -3.54 4.89 -14.91
CA MET A 97 -2.48 4.51 -15.85
C MET A 97 -2.87 3.31 -16.73
N THR A 98 -3.56 2.33 -16.15
CA THR A 98 -4.10 1.19 -16.91
C THR A 98 -5.13 1.66 -17.94
N ALA A 99 -6.09 2.48 -17.52
CA ALA A 99 -7.10 3.05 -18.43
C ALA A 99 -6.47 3.90 -19.54
N ARG A 100 -5.37 4.60 -19.24
CA ARG A 100 -4.60 5.38 -20.21
C ARG A 100 -3.87 4.49 -21.22
N ALA A 101 -3.25 3.39 -20.79
CA ALA A 101 -2.53 2.47 -21.68
C ALA A 101 -3.44 1.75 -22.68
N HIS A 102 -4.74 1.67 -22.38
CA HIS A 102 -5.76 1.11 -23.27
C HIS A 102 -6.39 2.13 -24.24
N ARG A 103 -6.00 3.41 -24.18
CA ARG A 103 -6.41 4.46 -25.13
C ARG A 103 -5.39 4.63 -26.25
#